data_AF-A0A132A8Q8-F1
#
_entry.id   AF-A0A132A8Q8-F1
#
_cell.length_a   1.000
_cell.length_b   1.000
_cell.length_c   1.000
_cell.angle_alpha   90.00
_cell.angle_beta   90.00
_cell.angle_gamma   90.00
#
_symmetry.space_group_name_H-M   'P 1'
#
loop_
_entity.id
_entity.type
_entity.pdbx_description
1 polymer ?
#
loop_
_entity_poly.entity_id
_entity_poly.type
_entity_poly.pdbx_seq_one_letter_code
_entity_poly.pdbx_strand_id
1 'polypeptide(L)'
;MVYQTQSNLFMGIISGSPLIDDVPEAIRRILNSLVSSNGSNDFTQRYLIELKSVMERYPRNELQSINIVKNYYHNPLYSQIAFEITLKILSVNPRLIEFIIEQYLKCLRSHSNIVVKTALNFLPDLMIFAQNDRYLILSEVFDLALEANNDAATSLVNVFKALNTQSGC
;
A
#
# COMPACT_ATOMS: atom_id res chain seq x y z
N MET A 1 20.07 -22.62 22.84
CA MET A 1 20.59 -21.56 21.96
C MET A 1 20.30 -21.96 20.53
N VAL A 2 19.26 -21.39 19.88
CA VAL A 2 18.94 -21.66 18.47
C VAL A 2 18.53 -20.34 17.81
N TYR A 3 19.54 -19.57 17.41
CA TYR A 3 19.42 -18.45 16.47
C TYR A 3 20.15 -18.87 15.19
N GLN A 4 19.50 -19.67 14.33
CA GLN A 4 20.13 -20.06 13.06
C GLN A 4 19.17 -20.24 11.88
N THR A 5 17.85 -20.14 12.09
CA THR A 5 16.87 -20.30 11.01
C THR A 5 16.41 -18.99 10.37
N GLN A 6 16.63 -17.83 11.02
CA GLN A 6 16.20 -16.54 10.48
C GLN A 6 17.16 -15.94 9.43
N SER A 7 18.45 -16.25 9.44
CA SER A 7 19.41 -15.71 8.46
C SER A 7 19.38 -16.41 7.10
N ASN A 8 18.88 -17.65 7.04
CA ASN A 8 18.95 -18.45 5.81
C ASN A 8 17.90 -18.04 4.76
N LEU A 9 16.83 -17.34 5.17
CA LEU A 9 15.74 -16.92 4.28
C LEU A 9 16.08 -15.61 3.55
N PHE A 10 16.74 -14.67 4.24
CA PHE A 10 17.27 -13.44 3.63
C PHE A 10 18.21 -13.76 2.47
N MET A 11 19.07 -14.78 2.63
CA MET A 11 19.98 -15.20 1.56
C MET A 11 19.25 -15.89 0.39
N GLY A 12 18.24 -16.72 0.66
CA GLY A 12 17.46 -17.39 -0.39
C GLY A 12 16.59 -16.43 -1.23
N ILE A 13 16.11 -15.36 -0.61
CA ILE A 13 15.37 -14.30 -1.31
C ILE A 13 16.35 -13.38 -2.06
N ILE A 14 17.50 -12.99 -1.49
CA ILE A 14 18.48 -12.18 -2.24
C ILE A 14 19.10 -12.97 -3.41
N SER A 15 19.20 -14.30 -3.31
CA SER A 15 19.84 -15.16 -4.32
C SER A 15 18.98 -15.48 -5.57
N GLY A 16 17.72 -15.06 -5.62
CA GLY A 16 16.88 -15.21 -6.82
C GLY A 16 16.39 -16.64 -7.12
N SER A 17 16.34 -17.53 -6.13
CA SER A 17 15.86 -18.90 -6.33
C SER A 17 14.33 -18.96 -6.48
N PRO A 18 13.80 -19.75 -7.44
CA PRO A 18 12.36 -19.87 -7.65
C PRO A 18 11.74 -20.72 -6.53
N LEU A 19 10.95 -20.07 -5.67
CA LEU A 19 10.14 -20.68 -4.62
C LEU A 19 8.74 -20.91 -5.18
N ILE A 20 8.58 -21.88 -6.09
CA ILE A 20 7.32 -22.09 -6.81
C ILE A 20 6.24 -22.75 -5.92
N ASP A 21 6.64 -23.52 -4.89
CA ASP A 21 5.71 -24.19 -3.97
C ASP A 21 5.59 -23.51 -2.58
N ASP A 22 6.43 -22.52 -2.27
CA ASP A 22 6.58 -21.94 -0.92
C ASP A 22 6.03 -20.51 -0.77
N VAL A 23 5.47 -19.89 -1.82
CA VAL A 23 4.98 -18.49 -1.75
C VAL A 23 3.86 -18.30 -0.72
N PRO A 24 2.82 -19.16 -0.66
CA PRO A 24 1.79 -19.04 0.37
C PRO A 24 2.37 -19.19 1.78
N GLU A 25 3.40 -20.03 1.93
CA GLU A 25 4.09 -20.26 3.20
C GLU A 25 4.98 -19.08 3.60
N ALA A 26 5.67 -18.44 2.65
CA ALA A 26 6.43 -17.21 2.87
C ALA A 26 5.52 -16.07 3.34
N ILE A 27 4.39 -15.86 2.67
CA ILE A 27 3.39 -14.86 3.08
C ILE A 27 2.78 -15.22 4.43
N ARG A 28 2.46 -16.50 4.68
CA ARG A 28 1.96 -16.97 5.98
C ARG A 28 2.97 -16.75 7.11
N ARG A 29 4.27 -16.87 6.85
CA ARG A 29 5.32 -16.60 7.85
C ARG A 29 5.48 -15.11 8.11
N ILE A 30 5.43 -14.28 7.07
CA ILE A 30 5.40 -12.82 7.21
C ILE A 30 4.19 -12.41 8.06
N LEU A 31 3.02 -12.98 7.76
CA LEU A 31 1.78 -12.81 8.53
C LEU A 31 1.96 -13.13 10.02
N ASN A 32 2.43 -14.34 10.33
CA ASN A 32 2.66 -14.76 11.70
C ASN A 32 3.66 -13.84 12.41
N SER A 33 4.69 -13.40 11.69
CA SER A 33 5.72 -12.51 12.23
C SER A 33 5.19 -11.11 12.50
N LEU A 34 4.38 -10.55 11.61
CA LEU A 34 3.71 -9.26 11.78
C LEU A 34 2.70 -9.27 12.94
N VAL A 35 2.00 -10.38 13.15
CA VAL A 35 1.12 -10.55 14.31
C VAL A 35 1.93 -10.67 15.60
N SER A 36 3.04 -11.40 15.57
CA SER A 36 3.91 -11.62 16.74
C SER A 36 4.83 -10.45 17.09
N SER A 37 5.02 -9.48 16.18
CA SER A 37 5.98 -8.38 16.36
C SER A 37 5.57 -7.41 17.48
N ASN A 38 4.36 -7.55 18.01
CA ASN A 38 3.83 -6.79 19.15
C ASN A 38 4.05 -5.26 19.02
N GLY A 39 4.00 -4.74 17.78
CA GLY A 39 4.19 -3.33 17.49
C GLY A 39 5.64 -2.84 17.52
N SER A 40 6.64 -3.74 17.50
CA SER A 40 8.03 -3.31 17.34
C SER A 40 8.24 -2.73 15.94
N ASN A 41 8.68 -1.47 15.92
CA ASN A 41 8.66 -0.68 14.70
C ASN A 41 9.63 -1.21 13.63
N ASP A 42 10.82 -1.64 14.04
CA ASP A 42 11.85 -2.14 13.13
C ASP A 42 11.45 -3.46 12.46
N PHE A 43 10.82 -4.36 13.22
CA PHE A 43 10.35 -5.64 12.70
C PHE A 43 9.21 -5.41 11.71
N THR A 44 8.24 -4.57 12.07
CA THR A 44 7.10 -4.25 11.20
C THR A 44 7.56 -3.67 9.87
N GLN A 45 8.50 -2.71 9.89
CA GLN A 45 9.05 -2.13 8.67
C GLN A 45 9.75 -3.18 7.80
N ARG A 46 10.60 -4.03 8.40
CA ARG A 46 11.32 -5.08 7.67
C ARG A 46 10.36 -6.06 6.98
N TYR A 47 9.32 -6.49 7.67
CA TYR A 47 8.34 -7.42 7.11
C TYR A 47 7.47 -6.80 6.01
N LEU A 48 7.16 -5.50 6.09
CA LEU A 48 6.49 -4.79 5.00
C LEU A 48 7.40 -4.67 3.76
N ILE A 49 8.70 -4.40 3.95
CA ILE A 49 9.68 -4.41 2.85
C ILE A 49 9.78 -5.80 2.21
N GLU A 50 9.83 -6.85 3.04
CA GLU A 50 9.85 -8.23 2.56
C GLU A 50 8.59 -8.58 1.78
N LEU A 51 7.42 -8.20 2.29
CA LEU A 51 6.14 -8.39 1.59
C LEU A 51 6.15 -7.69 0.22
N LYS A 52 6.66 -6.46 0.13
CA LYS A 52 6.82 -5.75 -1.14
C LYS A 52 7.68 -6.54 -2.13
N SER A 53 8.83 -7.05 -1.69
CA SER A 53 9.73 -7.84 -2.54
C SER A 53 9.12 -9.17 -2.99
N VAL A 54 8.38 -9.85 -2.11
CA VAL A 54 7.65 -11.08 -2.45
C VAL A 54 6.57 -10.79 -3.51
N MET A 55 5.82 -9.70 -3.36
CA MET A 55 4.79 -9.30 -4.32
C MET A 55 5.34 -8.94 -5.70
N GLU A 56 6.56 -8.41 -5.78
CA GLU A 56 7.24 -8.16 -7.07
C GLU A 56 7.56 -9.45 -7.82
N ARG A 57 7.84 -10.53 -7.09
CA ARG A 57 8.23 -11.82 -7.66
C ARG A 57 7.05 -12.75 -7.89
N TYR A 58 6.05 -12.69 -7.01
CA TYR A 58 4.93 -13.61 -6.96
C TYR A 58 3.61 -12.86 -6.75
N PRO A 59 3.05 -12.25 -7.81
CA PRO A 59 1.91 -11.35 -7.69
C PRO A 59 0.58 -12.02 -7.34
N ARG A 60 0.49 -13.37 -7.37
CA ARG A 60 -0.75 -14.17 -7.27
C ARG A 60 -1.42 -14.24 -5.88
N ASN A 61 -0.90 -13.53 -4.89
CA ASN A 61 -1.43 -13.54 -3.51
C ASN A 61 -1.98 -12.18 -3.10
N GLU A 62 -2.46 -11.41 -4.07
CA GLU A 62 -2.87 -10.02 -3.92
C GLU A 62 -3.93 -9.79 -2.84
N LEU A 63 -4.91 -10.70 -2.70
CA LEU A 63 -6.01 -10.57 -1.74
C LEU A 63 -5.55 -10.76 -0.29
N GLN A 64 -4.60 -11.67 -0.05
CA GLN A 64 -4.04 -11.85 1.29
C GLN A 64 -3.18 -10.65 1.66
N SER A 65 -2.33 -10.20 0.73
CA SER A 65 -1.46 -9.05 0.93
C SER A 65 -2.24 -7.76 1.20
N ILE A 66 -3.32 -7.49 0.47
CA ILE A 66 -4.10 -6.25 0.67
C ILE A 66 -4.79 -6.21 2.03
N ASN A 67 -5.25 -7.37 2.54
CA ASN A 67 -5.86 -7.47 3.86
C ASN A 67 -4.88 -7.18 5.00
N ILE A 68 -3.59 -7.42 4.79
CA ILE A 68 -2.52 -7.09 5.75
C ILE A 68 -2.22 -5.60 5.66
N VAL A 69 -1.93 -5.14 4.45
CA VAL A 69 -1.37 -3.82 4.18
C VAL A 69 -2.33 -2.70 4.56
N LYS A 70 -3.64 -2.91 4.40
CA LYS A 70 -4.66 -1.91 4.77
C LYS A 70 -4.62 -1.51 6.25
N ASN A 71 -4.13 -2.38 7.14
CA ASN A 71 -4.01 -2.08 8.57
C ASN A 71 -2.94 -1.02 8.87
N TYR A 72 -2.03 -0.77 7.92
CA TYR A 72 -0.89 0.13 8.09
C TYR A 72 -1.10 1.50 7.43
N TYR A 73 -2.20 1.73 6.71
CA TYR A 73 -2.44 3.02 6.05
C TYR A 73 -2.51 4.20 7.02
N HIS A 74 -3.10 3.99 8.20
CA HIS A 74 -3.25 5.03 9.22
C HIS A 74 -2.03 5.22 10.10
N ASN A 75 -0.97 4.42 9.90
CA ASN A 75 0.26 4.55 10.67
C ASN A 75 1.23 5.48 9.92
N PRO A 76 1.61 6.64 10.47
CA PRO A 76 2.47 7.61 9.79
C PRO A 76 3.87 7.08 9.46
N LEU A 77 4.33 6.00 10.12
CA LEU A 77 5.62 5.36 9.83
C LEU A 77 5.54 4.39 8.65
N TYR A 78 4.35 3.83 8.37
CA TYR A 78 4.17 2.73 7.43
C TYR A 78 3.21 3.03 6.28
N SER A 79 2.48 4.14 6.35
CA SER A 79 1.49 4.54 5.35
C SER A 79 2.09 4.55 3.95
N GLN A 80 3.32 5.06 3.80
CA GLN A 80 3.97 5.16 2.51
C GLN A 80 4.25 3.78 1.89
N ILE A 81 4.94 2.89 2.62
CA ILE A 81 5.22 1.55 2.10
C ILE A 81 3.93 0.75 1.88
N ALA A 82 2.91 0.98 2.71
CA ALA A 82 1.62 0.36 2.55
C ALA A 82 0.94 0.79 1.24
N PHE A 83 0.94 2.09 0.91
CA PHE A 83 0.40 2.56 -0.36
C PHE A 83 1.21 2.07 -1.57
N GLU A 84 2.54 2.00 -1.47
CA GLU A 84 3.39 1.43 -2.54
C GLU A 84 3.05 -0.03 -2.85
N ILE A 85 2.90 -0.87 -1.82
CA ILE A 85 2.48 -2.27 -1.98
C ILE A 85 1.08 -2.35 -2.58
N THR A 86 0.19 -1.44 -2.15
CA THR A 86 -1.19 -1.40 -2.62
C THR A 86 -1.28 -1.07 -4.11
N LEU A 87 -0.58 -0.04 -4.59
CA LEU A 87 -0.54 0.25 -6.02
C LEU A 87 0.02 -0.93 -6.81
N LYS A 88 1.02 -1.63 -6.28
CA LYS A 88 1.55 -2.84 -6.92
C LYS A 88 0.49 -3.94 -7.00
N ILE A 89 -0.27 -4.17 -5.93
CA ILE A 89 -1.40 -5.09 -5.90
C ILE A 89 -2.45 -4.69 -6.96
N LEU A 90 -2.85 -3.42 -7.01
CA LEU A 90 -3.85 -2.95 -7.97
C LEU A 90 -3.38 -3.05 -9.42
N SER A 91 -2.08 -2.89 -9.69
CA SER A 91 -1.53 -3.08 -11.04
C SER A 91 -1.67 -4.53 -11.53
N VAL A 92 -1.75 -5.49 -10.62
CA VAL A 92 -2.00 -6.91 -10.92
C VAL A 92 -3.50 -7.19 -11.00
N ASN A 93 -4.26 -6.69 -10.02
CA ASN A 93 -5.69 -6.94 -9.90
C ASN A 93 -6.44 -5.66 -9.51
N PRO A 94 -6.88 -4.85 -10.50
CA PRO A 94 -7.57 -3.59 -10.27
C PRO A 94 -8.89 -3.73 -9.49
N ARG A 95 -9.53 -4.90 -9.53
CA ARG A 95 -10.82 -5.13 -8.86
C ARG A 95 -10.70 -4.99 -7.35
N LEU A 96 -9.51 -5.16 -6.79
CA LEU A 96 -9.30 -5.07 -5.35
C LEU A 96 -9.39 -3.63 -4.80
N ILE A 97 -9.58 -2.62 -5.67
CA ILE A 97 -9.79 -1.23 -5.28
C ILE A 97 -10.96 -1.08 -4.29
N GLU A 98 -12.02 -1.88 -4.45
CA GLU A 98 -13.21 -1.85 -3.60
C GLU A 98 -12.88 -2.15 -2.12
N PHE A 99 -11.84 -2.94 -1.83
CA PHE A 99 -11.44 -3.30 -0.47
C PHE A 99 -10.66 -2.20 0.25
N ILE A 100 -10.23 -1.15 -0.46
CA ILE A 100 -9.36 -0.12 0.09
C ILE A 100 -9.97 1.27 0.10
N ILE A 101 -11.01 1.56 -0.70
CA ILE A 101 -11.63 2.90 -0.79
C ILE A 101 -11.99 3.42 0.60
N GLU A 102 -12.70 2.64 1.41
CA GLU A 102 -13.12 3.06 2.75
C GLU A 102 -11.92 3.44 3.63
N GLN A 103 -10.86 2.65 3.58
CA GLN A 103 -9.66 2.91 4.38
C GLN A 103 -8.87 4.12 3.87
N TYR A 104 -8.81 4.29 2.55
CA TYR A 104 -8.18 5.46 1.92
C TYR A 104 -8.90 6.76 2.30
N LEU A 105 -10.23 6.78 2.27
CA LEU A 105 -11.02 7.94 2.72
C LEU A 105 -10.77 8.26 4.19
N LYS A 106 -10.63 7.25 5.06
CA LYS A 106 -10.23 7.46 6.46
C LYS A 106 -8.83 8.08 6.57
N CYS A 107 -7.92 7.81 5.65
CA CYS A 107 -6.58 8.43 5.65
C CYS A 107 -6.66 9.92 5.30
N LEU A 108 -7.50 10.29 4.34
CA LEU A 108 -7.75 11.69 3.98
C LEU A 108 -8.34 12.48 5.15
N ARG A 109 -9.18 11.84 5.97
CA ARG A 109 -9.78 12.43 7.18
C ARG A 109 -8.94 12.25 8.45
N SER A 110 -7.71 11.77 8.35
CA SER A 110 -6.87 11.49 9.51
C SER A 110 -6.41 12.77 10.19
N HIS A 111 -6.30 12.74 11.53
CA HIS A 111 -5.66 13.82 12.29
C HIS A 111 -4.14 13.86 12.10
N SER A 112 -3.54 12.84 11.50
CA SER A 112 -2.11 12.82 11.19
C SER A 112 -1.83 13.47 9.84
N ASN A 113 -1.23 14.66 9.86
CA ASN A 113 -0.79 15.35 8.65
C ASN A 113 0.11 14.50 7.76
N ILE A 114 0.93 13.62 8.35
CA ILE A 114 1.79 12.70 7.58
C ILE A 114 0.93 11.73 6.79
N VAL A 115 -0.06 11.09 7.42
CA VAL A 115 -0.96 10.13 6.77
C VAL A 115 -1.76 10.81 5.64
N VAL A 116 -2.33 11.98 5.90
CA VAL A 116 -3.08 12.75 4.90
C VAL A 116 -2.18 13.09 3.71
N LYS A 117 -1.00 13.65 3.97
CA LYS A 117 -0.03 14.01 2.93
C LYS A 117 0.41 12.79 2.12
N THR A 118 0.69 11.66 2.77
CA THR A 118 1.02 10.43 2.06
C THR A 118 -0.15 10.00 1.17
N ALA A 119 -1.38 9.93 1.69
CA ALA A 119 -2.55 9.55 0.89
C ALA A 119 -2.71 10.45 -0.34
N LEU A 120 -2.58 11.77 -0.16
CA LEU A 120 -2.64 12.76 -1.23
C LEU A 120 -1.55 12.56 -2.29
N ASN A 121 -0.32 12.25 -1.89
CA ASN A 121 0.78 11.98 -2.84
C ASN A 121 0.49 10.77 -3.75
N PHE A 122 -0.20 9.75 -3.23
CA PHE A 122 -0.58 8.55 -3.99
C PHE A 122 -1.92 8.69 -4.74
N LEU A 123 -2.66 9.78 -4.52
CA LEU A 123 -3.97 10.01 -5.12
C LEU A 123 -3.99 9.92 -6.65
N PRO A 124 -3.03 10.52 -7.41
CA PRO A 124 -3.07 10.47 -8.87
C PRO A 124 -3.01 9.04 -9.41
N ASP A 125 -2.11 8.22 -8.85
CA ASP A 125 -1.94 6.84 -9.26
C ASP A 125 -3.12 5.96 -8.84
N LEU A 126 -3.65 6.19 -7.64
CA LEU A 126 -4.83 5.48 -7.15
C LEU A 126 -6.05 5.78 -8.03
N MET A 127 -6.20 7.02 -8.49
CA MET A 127 -7.35 7.46 -9.27
C MET A 127 -7.49 6.72 -10.60
N ILE A 128 -6.37 6.24 -11.16
CA ILE A 128 -6.37 5.40 -12.36
C ILE A 128 -7.23 4.14 -12.14
N PHE A 129 -7.13 3.54 -10.95
CA PHE A 129 -7.86 2.32 -10.59
C PHE A 129 -9.26 2.61 -10.04
N ALA A 130 -9.44 3.74 -9.34
CA ALA A 130 -10.67 4.10 -8.63
C ALA A 130 -11.70 4.85 -9.49
N GLN A 131 -11.83 4.53 -10.79
CA GLN A 131 -12.69 5.30 -11.71
C GLN A 131 -14.16 5.36 -11.28
N ASN A 132 -14.68 4.28 -10.70
CA ASN A 132 -16.07 4.20 -10.23
C ASN A 132 -16.31 5.04 -8.97
N ASP A 133 -15.28 5.22 -8.14
CA ASP A 133 -15.34 5.92 -6.86
C ASP A 133 -14.73 7.34 -6.92
N ARG A 134 -14.29 7.78 -8.11
CA ARG A 134 -13.53 9.02 -8.31
C ARG A 134 -14.23 10.24 -7.73
N TYR A 135 -15.55 10.33 -7.86
CA TYR A 135 -16.32 11.48 -7.36
C TYR A 135 -16.25 11.55 -5.83
N LEU A 136 -16.43 10.41 -5.17
CA LEU A 136 -16.39 10.32 -3.72
C LEU A 136 -15.00 10.74 -3.19
N ILE A 137 -13.93 10.24 -3.79
CA ILE A 137 -12.57 10.56 -3.38
C ILE A 137 -12.24 12.04 -3.67
N LEU A 138 -12.56 12.52 -4.86
CA LEU A 138 -12.27 13.91 -5.26
C LEU A 138 -13.05 14.93 -4.44
N SER A 139 -14.28 14.62 -4.04
CA SER A 139 -15.06 15.48 -3.14
C SER A 139 -14.33 15.69 -1.81
N GLU A 140 -13.84 14.62 -1.18
CA GLU A 140 -13.12 14.71 0.09
C GLU A 140 -11.81 15.49 -0.05
N VAL A 141 -11.08 15.29 -1.15
CA VAL A 141 -9.83 16.03 -1.40
C VAL A 141 -10.11 17.51 -1.68
N PHE A 142 -11.23 17.81 -2.33
CA PHE A 142 -11.67 19.18 -2.56
C PHE A 142 -12.01 19.89 -1.25
N ASP A 143 -12.74 19.22 -0.36
CA ASP A 143 -13.04 19.76 0.98
C ASP A 143 -11.76 20.04 1.77
N LEU A 144 -10.77 19.14 1.74
CA LEU A 144 -9.45 19.38 2.34
C LEU A 144 -8.74 20.61 1.73
N ALA A 145 -8.85 20.82 0.42
CA ALA A 145 -8.25 21.98 -0.23
C ALA A 145 -8.93 23.30 0.21
N LEU A 146 -10.24 23.29 0.42
CA LEU A 146 -10.99 24.43 0.97
C LEU A 146 -10.59 24.76 2.41
N GLU A 147 -10.18 23.77 3.19
CA GLU A 147 -9.59 23.94 4.52
C GLU A 147 -8.13 24.43 4.50
N ALA A 148 -7.67 24.98 3.36
CA ALA A 148 -6.33 25.50 3.13
C ALA A 148 -5.21 24.45 3.20
N ASN A 149 -5.51 23.18 2.90
CA ASN A 149 -4.49 22.16 2.70
C ASN A 149 -3.84 22.30 1.31
N ASN A 150 -2.67 22.93 1.25
CA ASN A 150 -1.93 23.16 0.00
C ASN A 150 -1.51 21.86 -0.73
N ASP A 151 -1.28 20.78 0.02
CA ASP A 151 -0.95 19.47 -0.58
C ASP A 151 -2.16 18.89 -1.32
N ALA A 152 -3.39 19.14 -0.83
CA ALA A 152 -4.62 18.68 -1.47
C ALA A 152 -4.87 19.39 -2.81
N ALA A 153 -4.71 20.72 -2.85
CA ALA A 153 -4.83 21.49 -4.08
C ALA A 153 -3.83 21.03 -5.16
N THR A 154 -2.58 20.81 -4.77
CA THR A 154 -1.54 20.29 -5.67
C THR A 154 -1.88 18.89 -6.19
N SER A 155 -2.42 18.03 -5.32
CA SER A 155 -2.80 16.66 -5.67
C SER A 155 -3.96 16.62 -6.65
N LEU A 156 -4.98 17.48 -6.50
CA LEU A 156 -6.09 17.61 -7.46
C LEU A 156 -5.58 17.94 -8.87
N VAL A 157 -4.66 18.90 -8.99
CA VAL A 157 -4.07 19.26 -10.29
C VAL A 157 -3.37 18.05 -10.93
N ASN A 158 -2.62 17.28 -10.14
CA ASN A 158 -1.92 16.09 -10.63
C ASN A 158 -2.89 14.98 -11.04
N VAL A 159 -4.00 14.79 -10.32
CA VAL A 159 -5.06 13.85 -10.71
C VAL A 159 -5.67 14.23 -12.05
N PHE A 160 -6.06 15.50 -12.23
CA PHE A 160 -6.65 15.94 -13.49
C PHE A 160 -5.69 15.75 -14.68
N LYS A 161 -4.39 15.99 -14.48
CA LYS A 161 -3.37 15.68 -15.48
C LYS A 161 -3.34 14.19 -15.81
N ALA A 162 -3.28 13.33 -14.80
CA ALA A 162 -3.23 11.87 -14.99
C ALA A 162 -4.48 11.31 -15.70
N LEU A 163 -5.67 11.77 -15.34
CA LEU A 163 -6.92 11.36 -15.99
C LEU A 163 -7.01 11.85 -17.44
N ASN A 164 -6.58 13.09 -17.72
CA ASN A 164 -6.57 13.63 -19.07
C ASN A 164 -5.59 12.90 -20.00
N THR A 165 -4.45 12.41 -19.48
CA THR A 165 -3.52 11.60 -20.27
C THR A 165 -4.10 10.24 -20.69
N GLN A 166 -5.13 9.73 -20.00
CA GLN A 166 -5.81 8.48 -20.38
C GLN A 166 -6.92 8.68 -21.42
N SER A 167 -7.40 9.91 -21.59
CA SER A 167 -8.52 10.25 -22.49
C SER A 167 -8.06 10.48 -23.94
N GLY A 168 -6.76 10.39 -24.21
CA GLY A 168 -6.12 10.70 -25.50
C GLY A 168 -5.69 9.50 -26.34
N CYS A 169 -6.18 8.29 -26.04
CA CYS A 169 -5.97 7.08 -26.85
C CYS A 169 -7.29 6.54 -27.39
#